data_AF-A0AAW0GD24-F1
#
_entry.id   AF-A0AAW0GD24-F1
#
_cell.length_a   1.000
_cell.length_b   1.000
_cell.length_c   1.000
_cell.angle_alpha   90.00
_cell.angle_beta   90.00
_cell.angle_gamma   90.00
#
_symmetry.space_group_name_H-M   'P 1'
#
loop_
_entity.id
_entity.type
_entity.pdbx_description
1 polymer ?
#
loop_
_entity_poly.entity_id
_entity_poly.type
_entity_poly.pdbx_seq_one_letter_code
_entity_poly.pdbx_strand_id
1 'polypeptide(L)'
;MAAADTPGMTEGIAAILQRLNAIEADMQLVKNDLQLVKDDLQLVKDDMQLVKDDMQLVKDDMQLVKDEVRLNNAMIHNQRTITLNQRNNPMYAPLRKTVPGHDLALLDDITTADDRSGLVQPANAHPVGSVLPDFEIYDLTRKQITSYMLFYNEDFGIVGTDDVQARRTKFLRFLTTY
;
A
#
# COMPACT_ATOMS: atom_id res chain seq x y z
N MET A 1 -94.69 5.34 -11.84
CA MET A 1 -93.31 5.87 -11.91
C MET A 1 -92.44 4.78 -12.48
N ALA A 2 -92.23 4.77 -13.81
CA ALA A 2 -91.32 3.84 -14.44
C ALA A 2 -89.99 4.55 -14.61
N ALA A 3 -88.93 4.01 -14.01
CA ALA A 3 -87.58 4.51 -14.14
C ALA A 3 -87.19 4.45 -15.62
N ALA A 4 -86.91 5.60 -16.22
CA ALA A 4 -86.33 5.70 -17.55
C ALA A 4 -84.85 5.32 -17.44
N ASP A 5 -84.59 4.02 -17.34
CA ASP A 5 -83.25 3.48 -17.49
C ASP A 5 -82.90 3.57 -18.99
N THR A 6 -82.02 4.51 -19.33
CA THR A 6 -81.71 4.85 -20.73
C THR A 6 -80.55 3.99 -21.22
N PRO A 7 -80.71 3.19 -22.29
CA PRO A 7 -79.72 2.21 -22.78
C PRO A 7 -78.29 2.76 -22.96
N GLY A 8 -78.15 4.01 -23.37
CA GLY A 8 -76.84 4.66 -23.55
C GLY A 8 -76.07 4.89 -22.24
N MET A 9 -76.77 5.00 -21.11
CA MET A 9 -76.14 5.16 -19.79
C MET A 9 -75.51 3.84 -19.33
N THR A 10 -76.18 2.71 -19.58
CA THR A 10 -75.65 1.36 -19.36
C THR A 10 -74.45 1.03 -20.24
N GLU A 11 -74.47 1.40 -21.53
CA GLU A 11 -73.33 1.20 -22.43
C GLU A 11 -72.10 2.03 -22.03
N GLY A 12 -72.32 3.28 -21.62
CA GLY A 12 -71.25 4.14 -21.10
C GLY A 12 -70.59 3.56 -19.84
N ILE A 13 -71.39 3.03 -18.91
CA ILE A 13 -70.88 2.36 -17.70
C ILE A 13 -70.07 1.11 -18.06
N ALA A 14 -70.54 0.29 -19.00
CA ALA A 14 -69.82 -0.91 -19.44
C ALA A 14 -68.46 -0.58 -20.06
N ALA A 15 -68.39 0.46 -20.91
CA ALA A 15 -67.14 0.93 -21.49
C ALA A 15 -66.15 1.47 -20.44
N ILE A 16 -66.66 2.17 -19.42
CA ILE A 16 -65.83 2.65 -18.29
C ILE A 16 -65.24 1.47 -17.51
N LEU A 17 -66.03 0.44 -17.20
CA LEU A 17 -65.56 -0.74 -16.49
C LEU A 17 -64.48 -1.49 -17.27
N GLN A 18 -64.64 -1.64 -18.59
CA GLN A 18 -63.60 -2.25 -19.44
C GLN A 18 -62.29 -1.47 -19.40
N ARG A 19 -62.36 -0.13 -19.48
CA ARG A 19 -61.17 0.73 -19.40
C ARG A 19 -60.50 0.67 -18.02
N LEU A 20 -61.28 0.61 -16.94
CA LEU A 20 -60.74 0.44 -15.59
C LEU A 20 -60.00 -0.89 -15.43
N ASN A 21 -60.57 -1.99 -15.92
CA ASN A 21 -59.91 -3.30 -15.90
C ASN A 21 -58.60 -3.30 -16.71
N ALA A 22 -58.58 -2.62 -17.86
CA ALA A 22 -57.37 -2.47 -18.66
C ALA A 22 -56.30 -1.65 -17.91
N ILE A 23 -56.69 -0.54 -17.28
CA ILE A 23 -55.79 0.28 -16.45
C ILE A 23 -55.24 -0.53 -15.28
N GLU A 24 -56.05 -1.36 -14.62
CA GLU A 24 -55.59 -2.24 -13.54
C GLU A 24 -54.54 -3.24 -14.04
N ALA A 25 -54.75 -3.85 -15.21
CA ALA A 25 -53.78 -4.75 -15.83
C ALA A 25 -52.46 -4.04 -16.15
N ASP A 26 -52.53 -2.87 -16.79
CA ASP A 26 -51.35 -2.05 -17.09
C ASP A 26 -50.60 -1.65 -15.82
N MET A 27 -51.32 -1.28 -14.74
CA MET A 27 -50.71 -0.97 -13.45
C MET A 27 -49.99 -2.16 -12.82
N GLN A 28 -50.48 -3.39 -13.02
CA GLN A 28 -49.78 -4.60 -12.54
C GLN A 28 -48.52 -4.87 -13.35
N LEU A 29 -48.55 -4.68 -14.67
CA LEU A 29 -47.36 -4.79 -15.51
C LEU A 29 -46.30 -3.76 -15.09
N VAL A 30 -46.67 -2.50 -14.90
CA VAL A 30 -45.75 -1.45 -14.43
C VAL A 30 -45.14 -1.80 -13.07
N LYS A 31 -45.91 -2.40 -12.15
CA LYS A 31 -45.37 -2.85 -10.86
C LYS A 31 -44.32 -3.95 -11.01
N ASN A 32 -44.57 -4.91 -11.91
CA ASN A 32 -43.63 -6.00 -12.18
C ASN A 32 -42.34 -5.46 -12.81
N ASP A 33 -42.46 -4.58 -13.80
CA ASP A 33 -41.31 -3.92 -14.44
C ASP A 33 -40.49 -3.12 -13.43
N LEU A 34 -41.15 -2.37 -12.54
CA LEU A 34 -40.47 -1.64 -11.46
C LEU A 34 -39.76 -2.58 -10.47
N GLN A 35 -40.27 -3.79 -10.26
CA GLN A 35 -39.61 -4.77 -9.40
C GLN A 35 -38.35 -5.33 -10.09
N LEU A 36 -38.44 -5.66 -11.38
CA LEU A 36 -37.27 -6.10 -12.17
C LEU A 36 -36.17 -5.01 -12.18
N VAL A 37 -36.54 -3.75 -12.40
CA VAL A 37 -35.59 -2.63 -12.37
C VAL A 37 -34.92 -2.50 -11.00
N LYS A 38 -35.64 -2.74 -9.90
CA LYS A 38 -35.04 -2.72 -8.55
C LYS A 38 -34.03 -3.85 -8.37
N ASP A 39 -34.37 -5.05 -8.84
CA ASP A 39 -33.50 -6.21 -8.73
C ASP A 39 -32.23 -6.01 -9.57
N ASP A 40 -32.36 -5.49 -10.79
CA ASP A 40 -31.23 -5.12 -11.65
C ASP A 40 -30.34 -4.04 -11.00
N LEU A 41 -30.94 -3.00 -10.40
CA LEU A 41 -30.19 -1.97 -9.69
C LEU A 41 -29.43 -2.51 -8.48
N GLN A 42 -29.97 -3.54 -7.82
CA GLN A 42 -29.30 -4.20 -6.71
C GLN A 42 -28.09 -5.02 -7.20
N LEU A 43 -28.23 -5.74 -8.32
CA LEU A 43 -27.10 -6.43 -8.96
C LEU A 43 -25.99 -5.46 -9.38
N VAL A 44 -26.35 -4.34 -10.02
CA VAL A 44 -25.37 -3.29 -10.40
C VAL A 44 -24.65 -2.73 -9.17
N LYS A 45 -25.34 -2.58 -8.05
CA LYS A 45 -24.72 -2.11 -6.79
C LYS A 45 -23.70 -3.11 -6.26
N ASP A 46 -24.02 -4.39 -6.31
CA ASP A 46 -23.15 -5.46 -5.84
C ASP A 46 -21.91 -5.60 -6.75
N ASP A 47 -22.10 -5.54 -8.07
CA ASP A 47 -21.00 -5.50 -9.05
C ASP A 47 -20.08 -4.30 -8.83
N MET A 48 -20.64 -3.12 -8.57
CA MET A 48 -19.84 -1.93 -8.26
C MET A 48 -19.03 -2.07 -6.97
N GLN A 49 -19.50 -2.87 -6.00
CA GLN A 49 -18.74 -3.14 -4.79
C GLN A 49 -17.56 -4.07 -5.07
N LEU A 50 -17.76 -5.13 -5.86
CA LEU A 50 -16.67 -6.01 -6.30
C LEU A 50 -15.59 -5.24 -7.07
N VAL A 51 -15.98 -4.34 -7.98
CA VAL A 51 -15.03 -3.49 -8.72
C VAL A 51 -14.20 -2.60 -7.79
N LYS A 52 -14.79 -2.10 -6.69
CA LYS A 52 -14.03 -1.30 -5.70
C LYS A 52 -13.01 -2.14 -4.96
N ASP A 53 -13.37 -3.36 -4.59
CA ASP A 53 -12.48 -4.27 -3.87
C ASP A 53 -11.32 -4.71 -4.78
N ASP A 54 -11.59 -5.03 -6.04
CA ASP A 54 -10.57 -5.33 -7.05
C ASP A 54 -9.62 -4.14 -7.28
N MET A 55 -10.16 -2.91 -7.35
CA MET A 55 -9.33 -1.72 -7.46
C MET A 55 -8.43 -1.50 -6.24
N GLN A 56 -8.84 -1.96 -5.05
CA GLN A 56 -8.00 -1.86 -3.86
C GLN A 56 -6.86 -2.89 -3.91
N LEU A 57 -7.14 -4.12 -4.34
CA LEU A 57 -6.10 -5.14 -4.55
C LEU A 57 -5.06 -4.68 -5.59
N VAL A 58 -5.51 -4.09 -6.70
CA VAL A 58 -4.59 -3.54 -7.72
C VAL A 58 -3.69 -2.44 -7.15
N LYS A 59 -4.20 -1.60 -6.24
CA LYS A 59 -3.36 -0.58 -5.59
C LYS A 59 -2.29 -1.20 -4.70
N ASP A 60 -2.66 -2.23 -3.94
CA ASP A 60 -1.74 -2.92 -3.04
C ASP A 60 -0.65 -3.64 -3.84
N ASP A 61 -1.03 -4.34 -4.93
CA ASP A 61 -0.09 -4.98 -5.85
C ASP A 61 0.86 -3.95 -6.50
N MET A 62 0.33 -2.80 -6.93
CA MET A 62 1.17 -1.72 -7.49
C MET A 62 2.15 -1.16 -6.46
N GLN A 63 1.78 -1.13 -5.18
CA GLN A 63 2.67 -0.71 -4.10
C GLN A 63 3.78 -1.76 -3.87
N LEU A 64 3.46 -3.05 -3.89
CA LEU A 64 4.45 -4.13 -3.84
C LEU A 64 5.44 -4.06 -5.00
N VAL A 65 4.96 -3.92 -6.24
CA VAL A 65 5.81 -3.78 -7.44
C VAL A 65 6.73 -2.57 -7.31
N LYS A 66 6.23 -1.44 -6.79
CA LYS A 66 7.05 -0.25 -6.57
C LYS A 66 8.18 -0.51 -5.57
N ASP A 67 7.90 -1.27 -4.53
CA ASP A 67 8.88 -1.64 -3.51
C ASP A 67 9.91 -2.66 -4.04
N GLU A 68 9.48 -3.63 -4.87
CA GLU A 68 10.38 -4.54 -5.58
C GLU A 68 11.30 -3.82 -6.59
N VAL A 69 10.77 -2.88 -7.37
CA VAL A 69 11.58 -2.08 -8.31
C VAL A 69 12.61 -1.23 -7.55
N ARG A 70 12.23 -0.68 -6.40
CA ARG A 70 13.17 0.02 -5.51
C ARG A 70 14.27 -0.92 -5.03
N LEU A 71 13.90 -2.10 -4.53
CA LEU A 71 14.81 -3.17 -4.11
C LEU A 71 15.82 -3.49 -5.22
N ASN A 72 15.34 -3.79 -6.42
CA ASN A 72 16.19 -4.10 -7.58
C ASN A 72 17.14 -2.96 -7.94
N ASN A 73 16.65 -1.71 -7.95
CA ASN A 73 17.50 -0.56 -8.24
C ASN A 73 18.62 -0.38 -7.21
N ALA A 74 18.35 -0.63 -5.93
CA ALA A 74 19.38 -0.57 -4.89
C ALA A 74 20.36 -1.73 -4.98
N MET A 75 19.90 -2.95 -5.27
CA MET A 75 20.79 -4.08 -5.56
C MET A 75 21.75 -3.76 -6.71
N ILE A 76 21.24 -3.18 -7.81
CA ILE A 76 22.07 -2.75 -8.94
C ILE A 76 23.06 -1.66 -8.52
N HIS A 77 22.61 -0.66 -7.75
CA HIS A 77 23.49 0.40 -7.26
C HIS A 77 24.59 -0.18 -6.36
N ASN A 78 24.24 -1.07 -5.44
CA ASN A 78 25.19 -1.75 -4.56
C ASN A 78 26.19 -2.55 -5.36
N GLN A 79 25.74 -3.32 -6.35
CA GLN A 79 26.64 -4.11 -7.18
C GLN A 79 27.64 -3.22 -7.93
N ARG A 80 27.19 -2.07 -8.45
CA ARG A 80 28.07 -1.08 -9.08
C ARG A 80 29.05 -0.48 -8.07
N THR A 81 28.57 -0.07 -6.90
CA THR A 81 29.39 0.50 -5.83
C THR A 81 30.43 -0.50 -5.32
N ILE A 82 30.08 -1.76 -5.13
CA ILE A 82 31.02 -2.84 -4.82
C ILE A 82 32.09 -2.92 -5.91
N THR A 83 31.68 -2.97 -7.18
CA THR A 83 32.61 -3.05 -8.32
C THR A 83 33.55 -1.85 -8.38
N LEU A 84 33.08 -0.64 -8.06
CA LEU A 84 33.89 0.59 -8.03
C LEU A 84 34.83 0.64 -6.83
N ASN A 85 34.34 0.31 -5.64
CA ASN A 85 35.13 0.28 -4.41
C ASN A 85 36.26 -0.76 -4.49
N GLN A 86 36.01 -1.90 -5.16
CA GLN A 86 37.04 -2.90 -5.43
C GLN A 86 38.12 -2.44 -6.42
N ARG A 87 37.80 -1.47 -7.30
CA ARG A 87 38.73 -0.94 -8.32
C ARG A 87 39.55 0.26 -7.84
N ASN A 88 39.01 1.08 -6.95
CA ASN A 88 39.63 2.33 -6.50
C ASN A 88 39.92 2.34 -4.99
N ASN A 89 41.20 2.28 -4.62
CA ASN A 89 41.67 2.55 -3.26
C ASN A 89 42.13 4.03 -3.19
N PRO A 90 41.55 4.95 -2.38
CA PRO A 90 41.04 4.71 -1.02
C PRO A 90 39.68 5.37 -0.65
N MET A 91 38.84 5.82 -1.60
CA MET A 91 37.63 6.59 -1.27
C MET A 91 36.35 5.77 -1.50
N TYR A 92 35.62 5.49 -0.41
CA TYR A 92 34.37 4.72 -0.40
C TYR A 92 33.21 5.48 -1.02
N ALA A 93 32.44 4.79 -1.85
CA ALA A 93 31.02 5.10 -2.03
C ALA A 93 30.18 4.19 -1.10
N PRO A 94 29.27 4.74 -0.27
CA PRO A 94 28.42 3.95 0.60
C PRO A 94 27.41 3.11 -0.21
N LEU A 95 27.11 1.90 0.27
CA LEU A 95 26.05 1.05 -0.28
C LEU A 95 24.68 1.63 0.09
N ARG A 96 23.74 1.58 -0.86
CA ARG A 96 22.33 1.93 -0.65
C ARG A 96 21.58 0.66 -0.27
N LYS A 97 21.20 0.47 1.00
CA LYS A 97 20.21 -0.56 1.34
C LYS A 97 18.80 -0.02 1.03
N THR A 98 17.92 -0.93 0.62
CA THR A 98 16.50 -0.64 0.37
C THR A 98 15.69 -0.96 1.59
N VAL A 99 15.41 0.07 2.38
CA VAL A 99 14.27 0.10 3.27
C VAL A 99 13.29 1.14 2.70
N PRO A 100 11.97 0.93 2.78
CA PRO A 100 11.03 2.02 2.59
C PRO A 100 11.44 3.19 3.51
N GLY A 101 11.89 4.30 2.91
CA GLY A 101 12.29 5.55 3.56
C GLY A 101 13.79 5.71 3.92
N HIS A 102 14.61 5.91 2.88
CA HIS A 102 15.85 6.72 2.90
C HIS A 102 16.83 6.55 4.08
N ASP A 103 17.55 5.42 4.12
CA ASP A 103 18.61 5.16 5.12
C ASP A 103 19.89 5.98 4.92
N LEU A 104 20.22 6.36 3.68
CA LEU A 104 21.37 7.23 3.41
C LEU A 104 21.21 8.63 4.03
N ALA A 105 19.98 9.14 4.06
CA ALA A 105 19.71 10.46 4.66
C ALA A 105 19.84 10.41 6.18
N LEU A 106 19.50 9.27 6.82
CA LEU A 106 19.74 9.06 8.24
C LEU A 106 21.24 9.11 8.58
N LEU A 107 22.10 8.48 7.77
CA LEU A 107 23.55 8.55 7.93
C LEU A 107 24.08 9.99 7.79
N ASP A 108 23.51 10.78 6.88
CA ASP A 108 23.80 12.22 6.71
C ASP A 108 23.45 13.05 7.94
N ASP A 109 22.37 12.72 8.65
CA ASP A 109 21.92 13.46 9.84
C ASP A 109 22.67 13.10 11.14
N ILE A 110 23.42 11.98 11.17
CA ILE A 110 24.00 11.44 12.41
C ILE A 110 25.51 11.13 12.34
N THR A 111 26.11 11.12 11.15
CA THR A 111 27.54 10.84 10.95
C THR A 111 28.20 11.93 10.11
N THR A 112 29.45 12.25 10.41
CA THR A 112 30.25 13.20 9.61
C THR A 112 30.97 12.51 8.45
N ALA A 113 31.49 13.28 7.49
CA ALA A 113 32.34 12.74 6.42
C ALA A 113 33.59 12.03 6.98
N ASP A 114 34.15 12.53 8.09
CA ASP A 114 35.30 11.93 8.76
C ASP A 114 34.95 10.60 9.44
N ASP A 115 33.74 10.48 9.99
CA ASP A 115 33.23 9.23 10.58
C ASP A 115 33.12 8.11 9.53
N ARG A 116 32.91 8.48 8.26
CA ARG A 116 32.85 7.57 7.12
C ARG A 116 34.20 7.29 6.49
N SER A 117 35.21 8.12 6.78
CA SER A 117 36.55 7.99 6.20
C SER A 117 37.29 6.80 6.82
N GLY A 118 37.77 5.87 5.99
CA GLY A 118 38.53 4.70 6.42
C GLY A 118 37.71 3.48 6.86
N LEU A 119 36.39 3.47 6.65
CA LEU A 119 35.56 2.28 6.89
C LEU A 119 35.84 1.20 5.85
N VAL A 120 36.50 0.10 6.22
CA VAL A 120 36.85 -0.98 5.28
C VAL A 120 35.67 -1.90 5.00
N GLN A 121 35.49 -2.26 3.72
CA GLN A 121 34.45 -3.20 3.31
C GLN A 121 34.65 -4.56 4.00
N PRO A 122 33.61 -5.15 4.65
CA PRO A 122 33.69 -6.53 5.06
C PRO A 122 33.89 -7.41 3.82
N ALA A 123 34.77 -8.42 3.91
CA ALA A 123 35.16 -9.25 2.77
C ALA A 123 33.96 -9.91 2.03
N ASN A 124 32.84 -10.06 2.72
CA ASN A 124 31.57 -10.53 2.17
C ASN A 124 30.43 -9.57 2.55
N ALA A 125 29.44 -9.43 1.66
CA ALA A 125 28.18 -8.79 2.01
C ALA A 125 27.47 -9.65 3.07
N HIS A 126 26.99 -9.01 4.15
CA HIS A 126 26.14 -9.68 5.14
C HIS A 126 24.78 -10.00 4.50
N PRO A 127 24.33 -11.27 4.48
CA PRO A 127 22.96 -11.63 4.08
C PRO A 127 21.91 -10.75 4.78
N VAL A 128 20.77 -10.52 4.13
CA VAL A 128 19.61 -9.94 4.82
C VAL A 128 19.26 -10.83 6.02
N GLY A 129 19.10 -10.23 7.21
CA GLY A 129 18.88 -10.98 8.46
C GLY A 129 20.15 -11.55 9.13
N SER A 130 21.34 -11.04 8.78
CA SER A 130 22.57 -11.39 9.51
C SER A 130 22.51 -10.90 10.94
N VAL A 131 22.83 -11.77 11.89
CA VAL A 131 22.99 -11.38 13.30
C VAL A 131 24.25 -10.52 13.43
N LEU A 132 24.15 -9.42 14.17
CA LEU A 132 25.29 -8.58 14.52
C LEU A 132 26.38 -9.44 15.21
N PRO A 133 27.67 -9.13 15.02
CA PRO A 133 28.72 -9.75 15.82
C PRO A 133 28.44 -9.53 17.30
N ASP A 134 28.85 -10.47 18.15
CA ASP A 134 28.79 -10.28 19.60
C ASP A 134 29.83 -9.21 19.99
N PHE A 135 29.39 -8.05 20.48
CA PHE A 135 30.29 -6.95 20.87
C PHE A 135 29.82 -6.24 22.15
N GLU A 136 30.79 -5.82 22.96
CA GLU A 136 30.60 -4.91 24.09
C GLU A 136 30.18 -3.53 23.56
N ILE A 137 28.92 -3.19 23.77
CA ILE A 137 28.27 -2.02 23.13
C ILE A 137 28.87 -0.69 23.63
N TYR A 138 29.45 -0.67 24.82
CA TYR A 138 30.00 0.53 25.46
C TYR A 138 31.34 0.99 24.90
N ASP A 139 32.07 0.12 24.17
CA ASP A 139 33.40 0.43 23.63
C ASP A 139 33.39 0.75 22.12
N LEU A 140 32.21 0.86 21.52
CA LEU A 140 32.10 1.14 20.09
C LEU A 140 32.53 2.56 19.76
N THR A 141 33.51 2.66 18.86
CA THR A 141 33.87 3.94 18.25
C THR A 141 32.75 4.46 17.35
N ARG A 142 32.72 5.77 17.14
CA ARG A 142 31.78 6.43 16.21
C ARG A 142 31.83 5.86 14.79
N LYS A 143 33.00 5.38 14.37
CA LYS A 143 33.20 4.69 13.09
C LYS A 143 32.55 3.30 13.07
N GLN A 144 32.72 2.51 14.13
CA GLN A 144 32.06 1.20 14.23
C GLN A 144 30.53 1.32 14.30
N ILE A 145 30.03 2.30 15.05
CA ILE A 145 28.59 2.66 15.06
C ILE A 145 28.13 2.98 13.64
N THR A 146 28.87 3.83 12.91
CA THR A 146 28.57 4.18 11.52
C THR A 146 28.52 2.93 10.63
N SER A 147 29.45 1.99 10.79
CA SER A 147 29.43 0.71 10.08
C SER A 147 28.21 -0.14 10.40
N TYR A 148 27.84 -0.29 11.68
CA TYR A 148 26.67 -1.09 12.04
C TYR A 148 25.37 -0.47 11.51
N MET A 149 25.24 0.85 11.53
CA MET A 149 24.12 1.56 10.93
C MET A 149 24.06 1.38 9.40
N LEU A 150 25.21 1.33 8.73
CA LEU A 150 25.30 1.04 7.30
C LEU A 150 24.88 -0.39 6.94
N PHE A 151 25.18 -1.38 7.78
CA PHE A 151 25.02 -2.80 7.44
C PHE A 151 23.75 -3.47 8.04
N TYR A 152 23.30 -3.06 9.23
CA TYR A 152 22.29 -3.75 10.06
C TYR A 152 21.04 -2.90 10.38
N ASN A 153 20.72 -1.89 9.55
CA ASN A 153 19.68 -0.89 9.87
C ASN A 153 18.27 -1.47 10.18
N GLU A 154 17.87 -2.54 9.49
CA GLU A 154 16.56 -3.18 9.70
C GLU A 154 16.46 -3.93 11.02
N ASP A 155 17.58 -4.45 11.54
CA ASP A 155 17.61 -5.14 12.83
C ASP A 155 17.20 -4.17 13.95
N PHE A 156 17.45 -2.87 13.78
CA PHE A 156 17.01 -1.81 14.69
C PHE A 156 15.50 -1.49 14.64
N GLY A 157 14.73 -2.06 13.70
CA GLY A 157 13.28 -1.82 13.57
C GLY A 157 12.90 -0.42 13.04
N ILE A 158 13.81 0.23 12.31
CA ILE A 158 13.64 1.57 11.74
C ILE A 158 12.82 1.49 10.44
N VAL A 159 11.77 2.32 10.32
CA VAL A 159 10.89 2.38 9.15
C VAL A 159 10.84 3.79 8.56
N GLY A 160 10.46 3.89 7.28
CA GLY A 160 10.54 5.14 6.54
C GLY A 160 9.65 6.29 7.00
N THR A 161 8.60 5.98 7.75
CA THR A 161 7.70 6.97 8.36
C THR A 161 8.25 7.53 9.68
N ASP A 162 9.32 6.97 10.23
CA ASP A 162 9.94 7.47 11.46
C ASP A 162 10.60 8.84 11.22
N ASP A 163 10.44 9.76 12.15
CA ASP A 163 11.23 10.98 12.22
C ASP A 163 12.66 10.72 12.77
N VAL A 164 13.53 11.72 12.72
CA VAL A 164 14.94 11.60 13.16
C VAL A 164 15.08 11.13 14.61
N GLN A 165 14.18 11.54 15.51
CA GLN A 165 14.25 11.18 16.93
C GLN A 165 13.74 9.76 17.16
N ALA A 166 12.68 9.34 16.47
CA ALA A 166 12.18 7.97 16.48
C ALA A 166 13.24 6.99 15.99
N ARG A 167 13.96 7.32 14.90
CA ARG A 167 15.09 6.53 14.39
C ARG A 167 16.21 6.39 15.41
N ARG A 168 16.65 7.50 16.03
CA ARG A 168 17.68 7.49 17.09
C ARG A 168 17.27 6.63 18.28
N THR A 169 16.02 6.74 18.70
CA THR A 169 15.48 5.99 19.84
C THR A 169 15.46 4.48 19.57
N LYS A 170 15.02 4.07 18.38
CA LYS A 170 14.98 2.65 17.97
C LYS A 170 16.37 2.04 17.88
N PHE A 171 17.32 2.76 17.29
CA PHE A 171 18.73 2.37 17.26
C PHE A 171 19.30 2.16 18.68
N LEU A 172 19.16 3.15 19.55
CA LEU A 172 19.68 3.06 20.92
C LEU A 172 19.00 1.95 21.73
N ARG A 173 17.68 1.76 21.56
CA ARG A 173 16.94 0.69 22.23
C ARG A 173 17.47 -0.68 21.83
N PHE A 174 17.61 -0.94 20.55
CA PHE A 174 18.15 -2.22 20.08
C PHE A 174 19.53 -2.50 20.68
N LEU A 175 20.40 -1.49 20.71
CA LEU A 175 21.74 -1.59 21.31
C LEU A 175 21.74 -1.70 22.84
N THR A 176 20.62 -1.56 23.54
CA THR A 176 20.60 -1.58 25.01
C THR A 176 19.66 -2.65 25.59
N THR A 177 19.06 -3.48 24.73
CA THR A 177 18.08 -4.51 25.13
C THR A 177 18.70 -5.92 25.22
N TYR A 178 20.02 -6.05 25.33
CA TYR A 178 20.71 -7.30 25.68
C TYR A 178 21.35 -7.19 27.06
#